data_AF-A0AAV8VZ34-F1
#
_entry.id   AF-A0AAV8VZ34-F1
#
_cell.length_a   1.000
_cell.length_b   1.000
_cell.length_c   1.000
_cell.angle_alpha   90.00
_cell.angle_beta   90.00
_cell.angle_gamma   90.00
#
_symmetry.space_group_name_H-M   'P 1'
#
loop_
_entity.id
_entity.type
_entity.pdbx_description
1 polymer ?
#
loop_
_entity_poly.entity_id
_entity_poly.type
_entity_poly.pdbx_seq_one_letter_code
_entity_poly.pdbx_strand_id
1 'polypeptide(L)'
;MNQAEVSKLVSQLKTKVNPRLRKFRSPKGPEGRLDRLRKTVTALVKHERLELNYPRADEARMYAERLISDAIRYGDCHKTTMEMADYWLVEKQCVHKLFKVLVPRYQNSTSSYTRLLSAPKPYPGTGDLRAVLELKGNPYPSLLPDTHTNRNLIHNVLLDEAKKVYRSKKYAEIASKIDAAEGANGVKEQKPDEGVPEAVEKEVEASDKKDSVDEVK
;
A
#
# COMPACT_ATOMS: atom_id res chain seq x y z
N MET A 1 26.54 19.46 -8.17
CA MET A 1 25.23 20.12 -8.04
C MET A 1 24.41 19.31 -7.05
N ASN A 2 24.11 19.88 -5.88
CA ASN A 2 23.29 19.24 -4.88
C ASN A 2 21.86 19.14 -5.42
N GLN A 3 21.46 17.98 -5.93
CA GLN A 3 20.04 17.72 -6.17
C GLN A 3 19.35 17.83 -4.82
N ALA A 4 18.57 18.90 -4.62
CA ALA A 4 17.69 18.99 -3.48
C ALA A 4 16.84 17.72 -3.46
N GLU A 5 16.83 17.01 -2.34
CA GLU A 5 15.99 15.84 -2.16
C GLU A 5 14.53 16.29 -2.33
N VAL A 6 13.98 16.09 -3.53
CA VAL A 6 12.61 16.51 -3.89
C VAL A 6 11.59 15.86 -2.95
N SER A 7 11.93 14.69 -2.40
CA SER A 7 11.19 14.00 -1.34
C SER A 7 11.02 14.82 -0.07
N LYS A 8 11.93 15.74 0.26
CA LYS A 8 11.83 16.68 1.40
C LYS A 8 10.97 17.91 1.07
N LEU A 9 10.82 18.25 -0.21
CA LEU A 9 10.06 19.42 -0.66
C LEU A 9 8.60 19.10 -0.96
N VAL A 10 8.30 17.95 -1.57
CA VAL A 10 6.94 17.59 -1.99
C VAL A 10 6.53 16.22 -1.44
N SER A 11 5.27 16.09 -1.02
CA SER A 11 4.72 14.80 -0.61
C SER A 11 4.68 13.84 -1.80
N GLN A 12 5.36 12.70 -1.67
CA GLN A 12 5.31 11.64 -2.68
C GLN A 12 4.02 10.85 -2.51
N LEU A 13 3.13 10.93 -3.51
CA LEU A 13 1.90 10.16 -3.53
C LEU A 13 2.16 8.73 -3.99
N LYS A 14 1.56 7.77 -3.30
CA LYS A 14 1.70 6.33 -3.57
C LYS A 14 0.67 5.82 -4.59
N THR A 15 0.01 6.74 -5.28
CA THR A 15 -0.99 6.47 -6.31
C THR A 15 -0.59 7.18 -7.59
N LYS A 16 -0.91 6.60 -8.74
CA LYS A 16 -0.65 7.23 -10.04
C LYS A 16 -1.40 8.57 -10.14
N VAL A 17 -0.66 9.66 -10.31
CA VAL A 17 -1.20 11.00 -10.57
C VAL A 17 -1.16 11.21 -12.08
N ASN A 18 -2.33 11.36 -12.70
CA ASN A 18 -2.39 11.66 -14.13
C ASN A 18 -2.06 13.15 -14.36
N PRO A 19 -1.20 13.49 -15.35
CA PRO A 19 -0.83 14.89 -15.62
C PRO A 19 -1.98 15.67 -16.26
N ARG A 20 -2.91 14.97 -16.92
CA ARG A 20 -4.11 15.57 -17.52
C ARG A 20 -5.32 15.23 -16.67
N LEU A 21 -6.08 16.27 -16.36
CA LEU A 21 -7.33 16.20 -15.61
C LEU A 21 -8.39 15.44 -16.42
N ARG A 22 -9.19 14.59 -15.77
CA ARG A 22 -10.37 14.01 -16.41
C ARG A 22 -11.43 15.11 -16.60
N LYS A 23 -11.94 15.25 -17.83
CA LYS A 23 -13.00 16.21 -18.16
C LYS A 23 -14.36 15.58 -17.82
N PHE A 24 -15.14 16.27 -16.99
CA PHE A 24 -16.54 15.92 -16.73
C PHE A 24 -17.45 16.96 -17.36
N ARG A 25 -18.56 16.53 -17.97
CA ARG A 25 -19.58 17.47 -18.45
C ARG A 25 -20.23 18.14 -17.25
N SER A 26 -20.07 19.46 -17.15
CA SER A 26 -20.52 20.27 -16.02
C SER A 26 -21.11 21.58 -16.57
N PRO A 27 -22.32 22.00 -16.14
CA PRO A 27 -22.93 23.25 -16.62
C PRO A 27 -22.08 24.49 -16.33
N LYS A 28 -21.39 24.52 -15.17
CA LYS A 28 -20.50 25.60 -14.76
C LYS A 28 -19.05 25.43 -15.26
N GLY A 29 -18.84 24.58 -16.27
CA GLY A 29 -17.50 24.34 -16.83
C GLY A 29 -16.49 23.80 -15.80
N PRO A 30 -15.25 24.34 -15.75
CA PRO A 30 -14.19 23.87 -14.85
C PRO A 30 -14.51 24.01 -13.35
N GLU A 31 -15.16 25.11 -12.95
CA GLU A 31 -15.53 25.36 -11.55
C GLU A 31 -16.51 24.30 -11.05
N GLY A 32 -17.56 24.00 -11.84
CA GLY A 32 -18.52 22.95 -11.50
C GLY A 32 -17.92 21.54 -11.42
N ARG A 33 -16.79 21.30 -12.11
CA ARG A 33 -16.00 20.06 -11.94
C ARG A 33 -15.35 20.03 -10.56
N LEU A 34 -14.71 21.12 -10.13
CA LEU A 34 -14.07 21.20 -8.81
C LEU A 34 -15.12 21.07 -7.70
N ASP A 35 -16.26 21.73 -7.80
CA ASP A 35 -17.33 21.61 -6.80
C ASP A 35 -17.84 20.18 -6.63
N ARG A 36 -17.99 19.44 -7.73
CA ARG A 36 -18.37 18.02 -7.68
C ARG A 36 -17.31 17.17 -6.98
N LEU A 37 -16.03 17.45 -7.24
CA LEU A 37 -14.92 16.73 -6.60
C LEU A 37 -14.82 17.08 -5.12
N ARG A 38 -14.96 18.35 -4.74
CA ARG A 38 -14.99 18.81 -3.33
C ARG A 38 -16.08 18.11 -2.54
N LYS A 39 -17.30 18.03 -3.09
CA LYS A 39 -18.41 17.26 -2.49
C LYS A 39 -18.06 15.78 -2.33
N THR A 40 -17.40 15.19 -3.32
CA THR A 40 -17.00 13.78 -3.29
C THR A 40 -15.92 13.51 -2.23
N VAL A 41 -14.89 14.36 -2.14
CA VAL A 41 -13.82 14.26 -1.14
C VAL A 41 -14.38 14.48 0.27
N THR A 42 -15.28 15.46 0.44
CA THR A 42 -15.98 15.69 1.71
C THR A 42 -16.79 14.45 2.13
N ALA A 43 -17.56 13.88 1.20
CA ALA A 43 -18.33 12.66 1.46
C ALA A 43 -17.41 11.47 1.80
N LEU A 44 -16.22 11.38 1.18
CA LEU A 44 -15.27 10.31 1.45
C LEU A 44 -14.71 10.41 2.87
N VAL A 45 -14.36 11.61 3.33
CA VAL A 45 -13.89 11.83 4.71
C VAL A 45 -15.01 11.53 5.71
N LYS A 46 -16.25 11.92 5.39
CA LYS A 46 -17.40 11.70 6.25
C LYS A 46 -17.75 10.22 6.40
N HIS A 47 -18.01 9.55 5.27
CA HIS A 47 -18.54 8.19 5.25
C HIS A 47 -17.48 7.11 5.13
N GLU A 48 -16.22 7.44 4.83
CA GLU A 48 -15.07 6.54 4.66
C GLU A 48 -15.18 5.49 3.54
N ARG A 49 -16.37 5.24 2.99
CA ARG A 49 -16.64 4.36 1.84
C ARG A 49 -17.73 4.98 0.98
N LEU A 50 -17.49 5.09 -0.31
CA LEU A 50 -18.42 5.63 -1.31
C LEU A 50 -18.51 4.73 -2.53
N GLU A 51 -19.71 4.57 -3.07
CA GLU A 51 -19.93 3.98 -4.39
C GLU A 51 -20.20 5.10 -5.42
N LEU A 52 -19.40 5.14 -6.48
CA LEU A 52 -19.37 6.23 -7.45
C LEU A 52 -19.13 5.71 -8.87
N ASN A 53 -19.24 6.59 -9.86
CA ASN A 53 -18.74 6.29 -11.20
C ASN A 53 -17.20 6.27 -11.18
N TYR A 54 -16.60 5.29 -11.84
CA TYR A 54 -15.15 5.07 -11.87
C TYR A 54 -14.34 6.33 -12.23
N PRO A 55 -14.68 7.11 -13.28
CA PRO A 55 -13.91 8.30 -13.62
C PRO A 55 -13.94 9.38 -12.53
N ARG A 56 -15.05 9.49 -11.78
CA ARG A 56 -15.18 10.42 -10.66
C ARG A 56 -14.40 9.91 -9.44
N ALA A 57 -14.47 8.61 -9.17
CA ALA A 57 -13.78 7.97 -8.06
C ALA A 57 -12.25 8.05 -8.21
N ASP A 58 -11.73 7.71 -9.39
CA ASP A 58 -10.29 7.78 -9.73
C ASP A 58 -9.74 9.20 -9.57
N GLU A 59 -10.47 10.20 -10.07
CA GLU A 59 -10.06 11.60 -9.94
C GLU A 59 -10.14 12.09 -8.47
N ALA A 60 -11.22 11.77 -7.75
CA ALA A 60 -11.38 12.16 -6.35
C ALA A 60 -10.31 11.51 -5.46
N ARG A 61 -9.88 10.28 -5.78
CA ARG A 61 -8.79 9.57 -5.11
C ARG A 61 -7.50 10.39 -5.11
N MET A 62 -7.13 10.98 -6.24
CA MET A 62 -5.91 11.77 -6.37
C MET A 62 -5.90 12.98 -5.41
N TYR A 63 -7.04 13.69 -5.32
CA TYR A 63 -7.18 14.84 -4.43
C TYR A 63 -7.22 14.43 -2.95
N ALA A 64 -7.92 13.33 -2.63
CA ALA A 64 -7.99 12.83 -1.26
C ALA A 64 -6.62 12.35 -0.75
N GLU A 65 -5.88 11.58 -1.55
CA GLU A 65 -4.51 11.15 -1.24
C GLU A 65 -3.59 12.35 -0.98
N ARG A 66 -3.67 13.38 -1.85
CA ARG A 66 -2.87 14.59 -1.68
C ARG A 66 -3.21 15.33 -0.39
N LEU A 67 -4.49 15.51 -0.12
CA LEU A 67 -4.97 16.22 1.07
C LEU A 67 -4.50 15.53 2.35
N ILE A 68 -4.64 14.20 2.44
CA ILE A 68 -4.19 13.41 3.60
C ILE A 68 -2.67 13.47 3.74
N SER A 69 -1.93 13.37 2.64
CA SER A 69 -0.47 13.40 2.67
C SER A 69 0.08 14.74 3.15
N ASP A 70 -0.47 15.86 2.67
CA ASP A 70 -0.07 17.20 3.10
C ASP A 70 -0.48 17.46 4.56
N ALA A 71 -1.62 16.94 5.00
CA ALA A 71 -2.05 16.99 6.40
C ALA A 71 -1.12 16.23 7.35
N ILE A 72 -0.67 15.02 6.98
CA ILE A 72 0.30 14.23 7.78
C ILE A 72 1.64 14.94 7.86
N ARG A 73 2.09 15.54 6.76
CA ARG A 73 3.42 16.12 6.67
C ARG A 73 3.57 17.41 7.49
N TYR A 74 2.60 18.31 7.37
CA TYR A 74 2.71 19.66 7.91
C TYR A 74 1.90 19.86 9.20
N GLY A 75 0.88 19.03 9.45
CA GLY A 75 0.00 19.16 10.61
C GLY A 75 -1.04 20.27 10.48
N ASP A 76 -1.76 20.52 11.58
CA ASP A 76 -2.87 21.48 11.70
C ASP A 76 -2.41 22.93 11.92
N CYS A 77 -1.24 23.15 12.51
CA CYS A 77 -0.66 24.49 12.69
C CYS A 77 -0.26 25.18 11.37
N HIS A 78 -0.12 24.42 10.28
CA HIS A 78 0.34 24.96 9.01
C HIS A 78 -0.80 25.64 8.24
N LYS A 79 -0.71 26.98 8.10
CA LYS A 79 -1.75 27.83 7.52
C LYS A 79 -2.20 27.39 6.12
N THR A 80 -1.27 27.10 5.21
CA THR A 80 -1.66 26.73 3.83
C THR A 80 -2.29 25.34 3.77
N THR A 81 -1.88 24.40 4.62
CA THR A 81 -2.55 23.09 4.72
C THR A 81 -3.97 23.26 5.27
N MET A 82 -4.14 24.13 6.27
CA MET A 82 -5.46 24.44 6.83
C MET A 82 -6.38 25.07 5.78
N GLU A 83 -5.90 26.06 5.03
CA GLU A 83 -6.65 26.69 3.92
C GLU A 83 -7.03 25.68 2.83
N MET A 84 -6.11 24.76 2.49
CA MET A 84 -6.39 23.69 1.53
C MET A 84 -7.45 22.71 2.05
N ALA A 85 -7.38 22.32 3.32
CA ALA A 85 -8.38 21.47 3.94
C ALA A 85 -9.76 22.17 3.98
N ASP A 86 -9.78 23.46 4.32
CA ASP A 86 -10.99 24.27 4.38
C ASP A 86 -11.65 24.46 3.01
N TYR A 87 -10.84 24.59 1.96
CA TYR A 87 -11.31 24.63 0.58
C TYR A 87 -11.91 23.30 0.14
N TRP A 88 -11.19 22.18 0.32
CA TRP A 88 -11.62 20.87 -0.18
C TRP A 88 -12.79 20.28 0.59
N LEU A 89 -12.84 20.49 1.90
CA LEU A 89 -13.88 19.97 2.79
C LEU A 89 -14.95 21.03 3.00
N VAL A 90 -16.09 20.83 2.34
CA VAL A 90 -17.24 21.74 2.42
C VAL A 90 -17.82 21.77 3.84
N GLU A 91 -17.85 20.60 4.48
CA GLU A 91 -18.32 20.41 5.85
C GLU A 91 -17.18 20.64 6.86
N LYS A 92 -17.30 21.66 7.71
CA LYS A 92 -16.22 22.05 8.65
C LYS A 92 -15.93 20.97 9.71
N GLN A 93 -16.92 20.19 10.12
CA GLN A 93 -16.70 19.02 10.97
C GLN A 93 -15.72 17.99 10.36
N CYS A 94 -15.66 17.89 9.03
CA CYS A 94 -14.76 16.94 8.37
C CYS A 94 -13.29 17.36 8.51
N VAL A 95 -13.01 18.67 8.63
CA VAL A 95 -11.65 19.18 8.86
C VAL A 95 -11.13 18.70 10.22
N HIS A 96 -11.97 18.76 11.26
CA HIS A 96 -11.62 18.24 12.57
C HIS A 96 -11.35 16.72 12.53
N LYS A 97 -12.22 15.96 11.83
CA LYS A 97 -12.04 14.51 11.64
C LYS A 97 -10.74 14.19 10.88
N LEU A 98 -10.38 14.98 9.87
CA LEU A 98 -9.15 14.81 9.11
C LEU A 98 -7.93 14.84 10.04
N PHE A 99 -7.77 15.90 10.83
CA PHE A 99 -6.57 16.06 11.67
C PHE A 99 -6.58 15.21 12.93
N LYS A 100 -7.74 14.98 13.58
CA LYS A 100 -7.78 14.24 14.85
C LYS A 100 -7.94 12.72 14.69
N VAL A 101 -8.54 12.26 13.59
CA VAL A 101 -8.82 10.83 13.38
C VAL A 101 -8.00 10.25 12.24
N LEU A 102 -8.03 10.87 11.05
CA LEU A 102 -7.43 10.28 9.86
C LEU A 102 -5.90 10.43 9.83
N VAL A 103 -5.37 11.60 10.20
CA VAL A 103 -3.92 11.84 10.21
C VAL A 103 -3.19 10.86 11.16
N PRO A 104 -3.58 10.71 12.44
CA PRO A 104 -2.93 9.74 13.33
C PRO A 104 -3.06 8.30 12.84
N ARG A 105 -4.21 7.93 12.23
CA ARG A 105 -4.45 6.59 11.67
C ARG A 105 -3.43 6.24 10.58
N TYR A 106 -2.99 7.21 9.80
CA TYR A 106 -2.16 6.98 8.61
C TYR A 106 -0.70 7.38 8.74
N GLN A 107 -0.28 7.86 9.90
CA GLN A 107 1.07 8.38 10.12
C GLN A 107 2.18 7.35 9.81
N ASN A 108 1.92 6.07 10.11
CA ASN A 108 2.85 4.97 9.85
C ASN A 108 2.50 4.15 8.59
N SER A 109 1.60 4.63 7.73
CA SER A 109 1.14 3.85 6.58
C SER A 109 2.15 3.85 5.44
N THR A 110 2.72 2.67 5.15
CA THR A 110 3.61 2.45 3.99
C THR A 110 2.85 2.35 2.67
N SER A 111 1.53 2.14 2.69
CA SER A 111 0.69 2.04 1.49
C SER A 111 -0.13 3.32 1.23
N SER A 112 -0.82 3.36 0.08
CA SER A 112 -1.84 4.38 -0.22
C SER A 112 -2.92 4.42 0.86
N TYR A 113 -3.45 5.60 1.18
CA TYR A 113 -4.48 5.76 2.21
C TYR A 113 -5.87 5.31 1.73
N THR A 114 -6.08 5.40 0.42
CA THR A 114 -7.31 5.06 -0.28
C THR A 114 -7.19 3.73 -1.01
N ARG A 115 -8.31 3.02 -1.14
CA ARG A 115 -8.48 1.85 -1.98
C ARG A 115 -9.62 2.11 -2.96
N LEU A 116 -9.38 1.77 -4.23
CA LEU A 116 -10.36 1.89 -5.31
C LEU A 116 -10.64 0.49 -5.84
N LEU A 117 -11.87 0.04 -5.70
CA LEU A 117 -12.34 -1.28 -6.15
C LEU A 117 -13.32 -1.10 -7.30
N SER A 118 -13.27 -1.98 -8.30
CA SER A 118 -14.30 -2.01 -9.34
C SER A 118 -15.58 -2.57 -8.74
N ALA A 119 -16.69 -1.87 -8.93
CA ALA A 119 -18.00 -2.35 -8.53
C ALA A 119 -18.71 -3.01 -9.74
N PRO A 120 -19.64 -3.94 -9.51
CA PRO A 120 -20.45 -4.48 -10.59
C PRO A 120 -21.27 -3.37 -11.25
N LYS A 121 -21.57 -3.54 -12.53
CA LYS A 121 -22.48 -2.62 -13.24
C LYS A 121 -23.92 -2.90 -12.79
N PRO A 122 -24.76 -1.85 -12.64
CA PRO A 122 -26.17 -2.05 -12.32
C PRO A 122 -26.88 -2.83 -13.44
N TYR A 123 -27.70 -3.80 -13.04
CA TYR A 123 -28.56 -4.59 -13.94
C TYR A 123 -30.02 -4.14 -13.79
N PRO A 124 -30.84 -4.09 -14.86
CA PRO A 124 -30.52 -4.34 -16.27
C PRO A 124 -30.01 -3.07 -16.99
N GLY A 125 -28.94 -3.19 -17.79
CA GLY A 125 -28.52 -2.12 -18.71
C GLY A 125 -27.01 -1.98 -18.94
N THR A 126 -26.65 -1.11 -19.89
CA THR A 126 -25.29 -0.62 -20.16
C THR A 126 -24.97 0.58 -19.26
N GLY A 127 -24.93 0.35 -17.95
CA GLY A 127 -24.55 1.38 -16.99
C GLY A 127 -23.07 1.81 -17.11
N ASP A 128 -22.79 3.03 -16.67
CA ASP A 128 -21.42 3.54 -16.49
C ASP A 128 -20.62 2.60 -15.58
N LEU A 129 -19.30 2.56 -15.79
CA LEU A 129 -18.37 1.85 -14.89
C LEU A 129 -18.51 2.41 -13.47
N ARG A 130 -18.83 1.54 -12.51
CA ARG A 130 -18.95 1.86 -11.09
C ARG A 130 -17.68 1.45 -10.35
N ALA A 131 -17.38 2.16 -9.27
CA ALA A 131 -16.26 1.88 -8.40
C ALA A 131 -16.60 2.23 -6.96
N VAL A 132 -16.06 1.44 -6.02
CA VAL A 132 -16.09 1.76 -4.61
C VAL A 132 -14.75 2.41 -4.23
N LEU A 133 -14.82 3.63 -3.73
CA LEU A 133 -13.68 4.36 -3.17
C LEU A 133 -13.80 4.34 -1.65
N GLU A 134 -12.78 3.83 -0.96
CA GLU A 134 -12.78 3.76 0.49
C GLU A 134 -11.43 4.15 1.11
N LEU A 135 -11.49 4.58 2.36
CA LEU A 135 -10.34 4.82 3.22
C LEU A 135 -9.95 3.52 3.94
N LYS A 136 -8.66 3.21 4.01
CA LYS A 136 -8.17 2.00 4.69
C LYS A 136 -8.35 2.10 6.21
N GLY A 137 -8.65 0.98 6.87
CA GLY A 137 -8.92 0.96 8.31
C GLY A 137 -10.24 1.64 8.68
N ASN A 138 -11.19 1.66 7.75
CA ASN A 138 -12.58 2.06 8.00
C ASN A 138 -13.31 0.98 8.83
N PRO A 139 -14.34 1.33 9.61
CA PRO A 139 -15.03 0.40 10.52
C PRO A 139 -16.00 -0.57 9.83
N TYR A 140 -16.02 -0.62 8.50
CA TYR A 140 -16.95 -1.44 7.74
C TYR A 140 -16.35 -2.81 7.41
N PRO A 141 -17.18 -3.84 7.18
CA PRO A 141 -16.69 -5.14 6.72
C PRO A 141 -15.89 -4.99 5.42
N SER A 142 -14.85 -5.80 5.25
CA SER A 142 -14.04 -5.81 4.04
C SER A 142 -14.87 -6.24 2.83
N LEU A 143 -14.69 -5.55 1.70
CA LEU A 143 -15.33 -5.89 0.43
C LEU A 143 -14.56 -6.94 -0.37
N LEU A 144 -13.27 -7.07 -0.08
CA LEU A 144 -12.45 -8.10 -0.70
C LEU A 144 -12.79 -9.45 -0.07
N PRO A 145 -12.84 -10.51 -0.89
CA PRO A 145 -12.96 -11.86 -0.35
C PRO A 145 -11.73 -12.16 0.53
N ASP A 146 -11.92 -13.00 1.53
CA ASP A 146 -10.79 -13.55 2.27
C ASP A 146 -9.99 -14.47 1.33
N THR A 147 -8.74 -14.09 1.06
CA THR A 147 -7.83 -14.86 0.21
C THR A 147 -6.92 -15.76 1.02
N HIS A 148 -7.32 -16.14 2.24
CA HIS A 148 -6.56 -17.05 3.08
C HIS A 148 -6.14 -18.31 2.31
N THR A 149 -4.83 -18.53 2.20
CA THR A 149 -4.29 -19.70 1.53
C THR A 149 -4.41 -20.90 2.45
N ASN A 150 -5.27 -21.86 2.10
CA ASN A 150 -5.37 -23.09 2.87
C ASN A 150 -4.21 -24.03 2.48
N ARG A 151 -3.24 -24.18 3.38
CA ARG A 151 -2.07 -25.07 3.22
C ARG A 151 -2.46 -26.52 2.89
N ASN A 152 -3.62 -26.97 3.36
CA ASN A 152 -4.09 -28.34 3.20
C ASN A 152 -4.76 -28.59 1.85
N LEU A 153 -4.93 -27.57 1.01
CA LEU A 153 -5.37 -27.80 -0.37
C LEU A 153 -4.33 -28.65 -1.09
N ILE A 154 -4.80 -29.67 -1.81
CA ILE A 154 -3.92 -30.66 -2.44
C ILE A 154 -2.82 -30.02 -3.29
N HIS A 155 -3.12 -28.94 -4.03
CA HIS A 155 -2.14 -28.23 -4.83
C HIS A 155 -1.06 -27.56 -3.98
N ASN A 156 -1.41 -26.98 -2.83
CA ASN A 156 -0.44 -26.34 -1.94
C ASN A 156 0.47 -27.38 -1.29
N VAL A 157 -0.08 -28.53 -0.87
CA VAL A 157 0.71 -29.65 -0.33
C VAL A 157 1.68 -30.19 -1.37
N LEU A 158 1.21 -30.44 -2.59
CA LEU A 158 2.06 -30.94 -3.68
C LEU A 158 3.15 -29.94 -4.06
N LEU A 159 2.83 -28.64 -4.10
CA LEU A 159 3.81 -27.59 -4.37
C LEU A 159 4.85 -27.47 -3.25
N ASP A 160 4.47 -27.63 -1.99
CA ASP A 160 5.40 -27.58 -0.85
C ASP A 160 6.35 -28.77 -0.86
N GLU A 161 5.85 -29.99 -1.13
CA GLU A 161 6.71 -31.17 -1.27
C GLU A 161 7.64 -31.07 -2.48
N ALA A 162 7.12 -30.62 -3.64
CA ALA A 162 7.95 -30.36 -4.81
C ALA A 162 9.04 -29.32 -4.50
N LYS A 163 8.71 -28.26 -3.75
CA LYS A 163 9.65 -27.22 -3.30
C LYS A 163 10.72 -27.78 -2.36
N LYS A 164 10.36 -28.65 -1.41
CA LYS A 164 11.32 -29.32 -0.51
C LYS A 164 12.30 -30.20 -1.29
N VAL A 165 11.80 -31.01 -2.21
CA VAL A 165 12.62 -31.87 -3.07
C VAL A 165 13.55 -31.04 -3.96
N TYR A 166 13.08 -29.92 -4.50
CA TYR A 166 13.92 -29.02 -5.29
C TYR A 166 15.03 -28.38 -4.45
N ARG A 167 14.68 -27.88 -3.25
CA ARG A 167 15.65 -27.28 -2.32
C ARG A 167 16.72 -28.28 -1.90
N SER A 168 16.35 -29.50 -1.50
CA SER A 168 17.32 -30.52 -1.09
C SER A 168 18.30 -30.88 -2.21
N LYS A 169 17.82 -31.04 -3.44
CA LYS A 169 18.68 -31.25 -4.62
C LYS A 169 19.62 -30.07 -4.86
N LYS A 170 19.13 -28.84 -4.73
CA LYS A 170 19.95 -27.64 -4.92
C LYS A 170 21.04 -27.51 -3.86
N TYR A 171 20.72 -27.79 -2.60
CA TYR A 171 21.71 -27.82 -1.51
C TYR A 171 22.76 -28.89 -1.75
N ALA A 172 22.36 -30.09 -2.21
CA ALA A 172 23.32 -31.15 -2.56
C ALA A 172 24.24 -30.74 -3.73
N GLU A 173 23.72 -30.06 -4.75
CA GLU A 173 24.51 -29.51 -5.87
C GLU A 173 25.46 -28.39 -5.42
N ILE A 174 25.04 -27.55 -4.47
CA ILE A 174 25.89 -26.48 -3.91
C ILE A 174 26.99 -27.10 -3.04
N ALA A 175 26.64 -28.06 -2.18
CA ALA A 175 27.61 -28.77 -1.35
C ALA A 175 28.68 -29.44 -2.22
N SER A 176 28.27 -30.17 -3.27
CA SER A 176 29.25 -30.81 -4.17
C SER A 176 30.14 -29.82 -4.93
N LYS A 177 29.64 -28.61 -5.25
CA LYS A 177 30.45 -27.54 -5.82
C LYS A 177 31.42 -26.93 -4.81
N ILE A 178 31.03 -26.81 -3.55
CA ILE A 178 31.89 -26.33 -2.47
C ILE A 178 32.99 -27.37 -2.21
N ASP A 179 32.64 -28.65 -2.07
CA ASP A 179 33.60 -29.75 -1.91
C ASP A 179 34.60 -29.80 -3.07
N ALA A 180 34.13 -29.59 -4.32
CA ALA A 180 34.98 -29.52 -5.49
C ALA A 180 35.87 -28.26 -5.53
N ALA A 181 35.41 -27.14 -4.98
CA ALA A 181 36.19 -25.90 -4.87
C ALA A 181 37.24 -25.97 -3.75
N GLU A 182 36.92 -26.62 -2.62
CA GLU A 182 37.86 -26.91 -1.53
C GLU A 182 38.91 -27.94 -1.96
N GLY A 183 38.52 -28.95 -2.73
CA GLY A 183 39.46 -29.90 -3.36
C GLY A 183 40.40 -29.27 -4.39
N ALA A 184 40.02 -28.12 -4.99
CA ALA A 184 40.89 -27.34 -5.87
C ALA A 184 41.78 -26.34 -5.13
N ASN A 185 41.47 -26.01 -3.87
CA ASN A 185 42.14 -25.00 -3.05
C ASN A 185 42.53 -25.58 -1.68
N GLY A 186 43.34 -26.65 -1.65
CA GLY A 186 43.68 -27.30 -0.38
C GLY A 186 44.84 -28.29 -0.39
N VAL A 187 46.07 -27.80 -0.55
CA VAL A 187 47.17 -28.21 0.35
C VAL A 187 47.78 -26.94 0.93
N LYS A 188 47.32 -26.57 2.13
CA LYS A 188 48.07 -25.91 3.19
C LYS A 188 47.20 -25.92 4.46
N GLU A 189 47.32 -27.00 5.22
CA GLU A 189 46.83 -27.08 6.59
C GLU A 189 47.64 -26.13 7.49
N GLN A 190 46.95 -25.25 8.22
CA GLN A 190 47.37 -24.83 9.56
C GLN A 190 46.16 -24.70 10.49
N LYS A 191 46.08 -25.66 11.42
CA LYS A 191 45.43 -25.75 12.75
C LYS A 191 44.12 -24.96 13.04
N PRO A 192 43.10 -25.61 13.63
CA PRO A 192 41.93 -24.92 14.17
C PRO A 192 42.29 -24.30 15.53
N ASP A 193 42.11 -22.98 15.63
CA ASP A 193 41.93 -22.27 16.90
C ASP A 193 40.44 -21.97 17.07
N GLU A 194 39.99 -21.98 18.32
CA GLU A 194 38.61 -21.93 18.74
C GLU A 194 37.89 -20.66 18.23
N GLY A 195 36.74 -20.81 17.57
CA GLY A 195 35.98 -19.66 17.06
C GLY A 195 34.72 -20.03 16.26
N VAL A 196 33.61 -20.06 16.98
CA VAL A 196 32.20 -20.14 16.55
C VAL A 196 31.88 -19.43 15.21
N PRO A 197 30.93 -19.97 14.41
CA PRO A 197 29.84 -19.08 13.99
C PRO A 197 28.44 -19.70 14.11
N GLU A 198 27.83 -19.42 15.25
CA GLU A 198 26.41 -19.24 15.62
C GLU A 198 25.71 -18.17 14.73
N ALA A 199 26.17 -17.96 13.50
CA ALA A 199 25.77 -16.86 12.62
C ALA A 199 24.82 -17.30 11.48
N VAL A 200 24.83 -18.58 11.09
CA VAL A 200 24.02 -19.06 9.95
C VAL A 200 22.61 -19.48 10.40
N GLU A 201 22.47 -19.99 11.63
CA GLU A 201 21.15 -20.33 12.18
C GLU A 201 20.34 -19.08 12.53
N LYS A 202 20.98 -17.98 12.95
CA LYS A 202 20.29 -16.72 13.27
C LYS A 202 19.73 -16.00 12.04
N GLU A 203 20.30 -16.18 10.84
CA GLU A 203 19.77 -15.56 9.62
C GLU A 203 18.57 -16.32 9.03
N VAL A 204 18.52 -17.64 9.19
CA VAL A 204 17.38 -18.45 8.74
C VAL A 204 16.21 -18.32 9.72
N GLU A 205 16.47 -18.31 11.03
CA GLU A 205 15.42 -18.17 12.05
C GLU A 205 14.85 -16.74 12.12
N ALA A 206 15.63 -15.71 11.76
CA ALA A 206 15.15 -14.33 11.64
C ALA A 206 14.27 -14.11 10.39
N SER A 207 14.39 -14.96 9.37
CA SER A 207 13.53 -14.93 8.19
C SER A 207 12.17 -15.59 8.44
N ASP A 208 12.12 -16.70 9.18
CA ASP A 208 10.87 -17.38 9.56
C ASP A 208 10.08 -16.63 10.67
N LYS A 209 10.75 -15.84 11.54
CA LYS A 209 10.07 -14.98 12.52
C LYS A 209 9.48 -13.70 11.93
N LYS A 210 9.93 -13.24 10.76
CA LYS A 210 9.33 -12.06 10.09
C LYS A 210 8.00 -12.39 9.43
N ASP A 211 7.83 -13.61 8.93
CA ASP A 211 6.60 -14.06 8.28
C ASP A 211 5.49 -14.43 9.30
N SER A 212 5.80 -14.61 10.58
CA SER A 212 4.83 -14.95 11.64
C SER A 212 4.34 -13.75 12.47
N VAL A 213 4.99 -12.57 12.39
CA VAL A 213 4.59 -11.38 13.16
C VAL A 213 3.48 -10.57 12.47
N ASP A 214 3.28 -10.74 11.17
CA ASP A 214 2.16 -10.12 10.43
C ASP A 214 0.81 -10.86 10.61
N GLU A 215 0.77 -11.92 11.43
CA GLU A 215 -0.45 -12.71 11.73
C GLU A 215 -1.19 -12.31 13.02
N VAL A 216 -0.72 -11.30 13.77
CA VAL A 216 -1.46 -10.78 14.94
C VAL A 216 -1.50 -9.25 14.95
N LYS A 217 -2.43 -8.68 14.18
CA LYS A 217 -3.23 -7.50 14.55
C LYS A 217 -4.37 -7.23 13.59
#